data_AF-A0A9X6YJ28-F1
#
_entry.id   AF-A0A9X6YJ28-F1
#
_cell.length_a   1.000
_cell.length_b   1.000
_cell.length_c   1.000
_cell.angle_alpha   90.00
_cell.angle_beta   90.00
_cell.angle_gamma   90.00
#
_symmetry.space_group_name_H-M   'P 1'
#
loop_
_entity.id
_entity.type
_entity.pdbx_description
1 polymer ?
#
loop_
_entity_poly.entity_id
_entity_poly.type
_entity_poly.pdbx_seq_one_letter_code
_entity_poly.pdbx_strand_id
1 'polypeptide(L)'
;MTNEITVVNELPTFEEVASAIVEFAKQKPGFELCNYGSMASYKSDYNRYKKDADFNRNFSKGEIIDMLQLLTKVQYEYILKTGKRLSYNKERQQMDYICGQYFPTEYQYALRQLIEEIQFKIETNKRKFSEIREVKPFRTGGEFVAITLHTNPENEMFVIVCPDWEDNTNAILEFSNGDAMKVPYSYIKWKRDLLPSEK
;
A
#
# COMPACT_ATOMS: atom_id res chain seq x y z
N MET A 1 -8.94 25.64 32.32
CA MET A 1 -8.84 25.46 30.86
C MET A 1 -7.80 24.39 30.63
N THR A 2 -8.23 23.14 30.53
CA THR A 2 -7.37 22.00 30.20
C THR A 2 -7.07 22.08 28.71
N ASN A 3 -5.80 22.24 28.36
CA ASN A 3 -5.34 22.10 26.99
C ASN A 3 -5.58 20.64 26.56
N GLU A 4 -6.62 20.42 25.76
CA GLU A 4 -6.74 19.20 24.98
C GLU A 4 -5.56 19.20 24.01
N ILE A 5 -4.57 18.37 24.31
CA ILE A 5 -3.51 18.01 23.39
C ILE A 5 -4.20 17.26 22.27
N THR A 6 -4.44 17.93 21.15
CA THR A 6 -4.88 17.29 19.91
C THR A 6 -3.77 16.32 19.51
N VAL A 7 -3.92 15.05 19.88
CA VAL A 7 -3.03 13.98 19.41
C VAL A 7 -3.24 13.92 17.92
N VAL A 8 -2.31 14.51 17.17
CA VAL A 8 -2.23 14.30 15.72
C VAL A 8 -1.99 12.81 15.59
N ASN A 9 -3.01 12.04 15.22
CA ASN A 9 -2.91 10.60 15.10
C ASN A 9 -1.96 10.29 13.94
N GLU A 10 -0.67 10.16 14.26
CA GLU A 10 0.35 9.75 13.31
C GLU A 10 -0.04 8.39 12.71
N LEU A 11 0.17 8.22 11.41
CA LEU A 11 -0.07 6.95 10.76
C LEU A 11 0.90 5.89 11.32
N PRO A 12 0.47 4.63 11.45
CA PRO A 12 1.36 3.56 11.86
C PRO A 12 2.46 3.37 10.82
N THR A 13 3.64 2.93 11.27
CA THR A 13 4.76 2.67 10.37
C THR A 13 4.49 1.44 9.50
N PHE A 14 5.20 1.34 8.37
CA PHE A 14 5.07 0.18 7.50
C PHE A 14 5.48 -1.12 8.22
N GLU A 15 6.47 -1.05 9.11
CA GLU A 15 6.93 -2.16 9.93
C GLU A 15 5.86 -2.67 10.88
N GLU A 16 5.11 -1.77 11.51
CA GLU A 16 4.02 -2.11 12.44
C GLU A 16 2.90 -2.85 11.70
N VAL A 17 2.47 -2.32 10.55
CA VAL A 17 1.38 -2.89 9.75
C VAL A 17 1.80 -4.21 9.11
N ALA A 18 3.02 -4.29 8.57
CA ALA A 18 3.55 -5.52 8.00
C ALA A 18 3.68 -6.63 9.05
N SER A 19 4.09 -6.29 10.28
CA SER A 19 4.14 -7.26 11.38
C SER A 19 2.75 -7.79 11.71
N ALA A 20 1.76 -6.90 11.83
CA ALA A 20 0.38 -7.29 12.10
C ALA A 20 -0.21 -8.19 11.00
N ILE A 21 0.07 -7.89 9.72
CA ILE A 21 -0.33 -8.71 8.57
C ILE A 21 0.28 -10.13 8.66
N VAL A 22 1.59 -10.22 8.90
CA VAL A 22 2.29 -11.51 8.98
C VAL A 22 1.82 -12.33 10.19
N GLU A 23 1.60 -11.69 11.33
CA GLU A 23 1.06 -12.37 12.52
C GLU A 23 -0.37 -12.87 12.27
N PHE A 24 -1.22 -12.09 11.60
CA PHE A 24 -2.56 -12.54 11.20
C PHE A 24 -2.50 -13.76 10.26
N ALA A 25 -1.57 -13.79 9.29
CA ALA A 25 -1.40 -14.92 8.37
C ALA A 25 -1.05 -16.24 9.07
N LYS A 26 -0.38 -16.17 10.23
CA LYS A 26 0.00 -17.35 11.03
C LYS A 26 -1.18 -17.92 11.82
N GLN A 27 -2.22 -17.13 12.06
CA GLN A 27 -3.35 -17.56 12.89
C GLN A 27 -4.19 -18.66 12.21
N LYS A 28 -4.61 -19.63 13.01
CA LYS A 28 -5.55 -20.67 12.62
C LYS A 28 -6.89 -20.44 13.35
N PRO A 29 -7.97 -20.10 12.63
CA PRO A 29 -9.29 -19.99 13.23
C PRO A 29 -9.80 -21.38 13.62
N GLY A 30 -10.77 -21.43 14.55
CA GLY A 30 -11.30 -22.69 15.09
C GLY A 30 -12.01 -23.52 14.02
N PHE A 31 -11.38 -24.62 13.59
CA PHE A 31 -11.99 -25.67 12.76
C PHE A 31 -12.14 -26.92 13.61
N GLU A 32 -13.34 -27.16 14.13
CA GLU A 32 -13.64 -28.33 14.95
C GLU A 32 -14.61 -29.25 14.23
N LEU A 33 -14.28 -30.54 14.12
CA LEU A 33 -15.09 -31.50 13.37
C LEU A 33 -16.52 -31.63 13.91
N CYS A 34 -16.74 -31.45 15.21
CA CYS A 34 -18.07 -31.52 15.84
C CYS A 34 -19.03 -30.42 15.36
N ASN A 35 -18.52 -29.33 14.78
CA ASN A 35 -19.33 -28.26 14.20
C ASN A 35 -19.82 -28.60 12.78
N TYR A 36 -19.48 -29.79 12.26
CA TYR A 36 -19.85 -30.24 10.92
C TYR A 36 -20.69 -31.51 10.98
N GLY A 37 -21.73 -31.57 10.17
CA GLY A 37 -22.55 -32.77 10.03
C GLY A 37 -21.84 -33.94 9.33
N SER A 38 -20.67 -33.70 8.71
CA SER A 38 -19.87 -34.75 8.08
C SER A 38 -18.39 -34.37 7.93
N MET A 39 -17.53 -35.38 7.84
CA MET A 39 -16.11 -35.21 7.51
C MET A 39 -15.90 -34.58 6.12
N ALA A 40 -16.81 -34.85 5.17
CA ALA A 40 -16.72 -34.28 3.82
C ALA A 40 -16.92 -32.75 3.85
N SER A 41 -17.93 -32.28 4.59
CA SER A 41 -18.20 -30.84 4.79
C SER A 41 -17.01 -30.15 5.48
N TYR A 42 -16.48 -30.76 6.55
CA TYR A 42 -15.28 -30.25 7.23
C TYR A 42 -14.09 -30.10 6.27
N LYS A 43 -13.77 -31.15 5.50
CA LYS A 43 -12.63 -31.12 4.57
C LYS A 43 -12.81 -30.06 3.48
N SER A 44 -14.03 -29.90 2.97
CA SER A 44 -14.33 -28.89 1.95
C SER A 44 -13.98 -27.47 2.44
N ASP A 45 -14.49 -27.10 3.61
CA ASP A 45 -14.27 -25.76 4.18
C ASP A 45 -12.83 -25.56 4.63
N TYR A 46 -12.25 -26.58 5.27
CA TYR A 46 -10.85 -26.55 5.68
C TYR A 46 -9.90 -26.36 4.49
N ASN A 47 -10.16 -27.04 3.37
CA ASN A 47 -9.36 -26.89 2.16
C ASN A 47 -9.48 -25.49 1.54
N ARG A 48 -10.68 -24.89 1.61
CA ARG A 48 -10.89 -23.50 1.15
C ARG A 48 -10.08 -22.53 2.00
N TYR A 49 -10.18 -22.62 3.33
CA TYR A 49 -9.33 -21.85 4.24
C TYR A 49 -7.83 -22.07 3.97
N LYS A 50 -7.42 -23.34 3.83
CA LYS A 50 -6.01 -23.70 3.68
C LYS A 50 -5.40 -23.07 2.44
N LYS A 51 -6.14 -23.05 1.32
CA LYS A 51 -5.70 -22.41 0.07
C LYS A 51 -5.34 -20.94 0.29
N ASP A 52 -6.16 -20.19 1.02
CA ASP A 52 -5.92 -18.77 1.28
C ASP A 52 -4.83 -18.57 2.34
N ALA A 53 -4.81 -19.43 3.37
CA ALA A 53 -3.77 -19.42 4.39
C ALA A 53 -2.36 -19.67 3.79
N ASP A 54 -2.24 -20.66 2.90
CA ASP A 54 -1.00 -21.00 2.22
C ASP A 54 -0.57 -19.86 1.28
N PHE A 55 -1.50 -19.20 0.59
CA PHE A 55 -1.21 -18.00 -0.19
C PHE A 55 -0.66 -16.86 0.69
N ASN A 56 -1.34 -16.52 1.78
CA ASN A 56 -0.96 -15.41 2.65
C ASN A 56 0.41 -15.61 3.31
N ARG A 57 0.75 -16.85 3.67
CA ARG A 57 2.02 -17.21 4.33
C ARG A 57 3.22 -17.17 3.41
N ASN A 58 3.02 -17.07 2.10
CA ASN A 58 4.12 -16.95 1.15
C ASN A 58 4.76 -15.55 1.15
N PHE A 59 4.13 -14.56 1.79
CA PHE A 59 4.67 -13.21 1.88
C PHE A 59 5.46 -13.04 3.18
N SER A 60 6.74 -12.73 3.05
CA SER A 60 7.59 -12.32 4.16
C SER A 60 7.26 -10.90 4.63
N LYS A 61 7.66 -10.55 5.85
CA LYS A 61 7.50 -9.19 6.39
C LYS A 61 8.16 -8.14 5.48
N GLY A 62 9.35 -8.44 4.94
CA GLY A 62 10.06 -7.54 4.03
C GLY A 62 9.28 -7.26 2.75
N GLU A 63 8.74 -8.30 2.11
CA GLU A 63 7.92 -8.14 0.90
C GLU A 63 6.65 -7.32 1.16
N ILE A 64 6.03 -7.47 2.34
CA ILE A 64 4.88 -6.63 2.71
C ILE A 64 5.32 -5.16 2.88
N ILE A 65 6.46 -4.89 3.54
CA ILE A 65 6.99 -3.52 3.69
C ILE A 65 7.23 -2.90 2.31
N ASP A 66 7.92 -3.62 1.43
CA ASP A 66 8.23 -3.15 0.07
C ASP A 66 6.94 -2.82 -0.70
N MET A 67 5.90 -3.65 -0.56
CA MET A 67 4.60 -3.38 -1.17
C MET A 67 3.93 -2.13 -0.58
N LEU A 68 3.93 -1.96 0.75
CA LEU A 68 3.29 -0.82 1.41
C LEU A 68 3.97 0.51 1.04
N GLN A 69 5.29 0.53 0.87
CA GLN A 69 6.05 1.71 0.46
C GLN A 69 5.70 2.22 -0.95
N LEU A 70 5.15 1.34 -1.81
CA LEU A 70 4.73 1.68 -3.18
C LEU A 70 3.31 2.28 -3.25
N LEU A 71 2.64 2.43 -2.10
CA LEU A 71 1.33 3.05 -2.00
C LEU A 71 1.46 4.56 -1.78
N THR A 72 0.52 5.33 -2.33
CA THR A 72 0.39 6.73 -1.90
C THR A 72 -0.12 6.80 -0.47
N LYS A 73 0.10 7.93 0.22
CA LYS A 73 -0.42 8.15 1.57
C LYS A 73 -1.92 7.88 1.68
N VAL A 74 -2.71 8.37 0.73
CA VAL A 74 -4.17 8.15 0.67
C VAL A 74 -4.52 6.68 0.51
N GLN A 75 -3.80 5.94 -0.34
CA GLN A 75 -4.00 4.51 -0.51
C GLN A 75 -3.64 3.72 0.75
N TYR A 76 -2.54 4.09 1.41
CA TYR A 76 -2.12 3.50 2.66
C TYR A 76 -3.17 3.72 3.76
N GLU A 77 -3.63 4.96 3.95
CA GLU A 77 -4.72 5.29 4.89
C GLU A 77 -6.00 4.51 4.61
N TYR A 78 -6.36 4.38 3.32
CA TYR A 78 -7.52 3.59 2.89
C TYR A 78 -7.35 2.11 3.25
N ILE A 79 -6.18 1.52 3.05
CA ILE A 79 -5.91 0.12 3.38
C ILE A 79 -6.00 -0.13 4.89
N LEU A 80 -5.57 0.82 5.72
CA LEU A 80 -5.67 0.72 7.18
C LEU A 80 -7.12 0.73 7.69
N LYS A 81 -8.00 1.50 7.05
CA LYS A 81 -9.39 1.74 7.48
C LYS A 81 -10.42 0.83 6.81
N THR A 82 -10.15 0.36 5.59
CA THR A 82 -11.18 -0.13 4.67
C THR A 82 -10.80 -1.44 3.98
N GLY A 83 -10.03 -2.31 4.63
CA GLY A 83 -9.72 -3.67 4.17
C GLY A 83 -10.92 -4.62 4.15
N LYS A 84 -12.13 -4.12 3.85
CA LYS A 84 -13.45 -4.79 3.85
C LYS A 84 -13.80 -5.42 5.20
N ARG A 85 -13.12 -6.51 5.55
CA ARG A 85 -13.26 -7.25 6.81
C ARG A 85 -12.04 -7.12 7.72
N LEU A 86 -10.95 -6.53 7.26
CA LEU A 86 -9.75 -6.27 8.04
C LEU A 86 -9.48 -4.78 8.17
N SER A 87 -9.05 -4.37 9.35
CA SER A 87 -8.58 -3.03 9.64
C SER A 87 -7.40 -3.11 10.61
N TYR A 88 -6.46 -2.18 10.52
CA TYR A 88 -5.35 -2.14 11.44
C TYR A 88 -5.75 -1.40 12.73
N ASN A 89 -5.57 -2.06 13.87
CA ASN A 89 -5.77 -1.47 15.19
C ASN A 89 -4.45 -0.97 15.75
N LYS A 90 -4.29 0.35 15.82
CA LYS A 90 -3.05 0.99 16.31
C LYS A 90 -2.79 0.73 17.80
N GLU A 91 -3.81 0.73 18.64
CA GLU A 91 -3.67 0.52 20.09
C GLU A 91 -3.18 -0.89 20.41
N ARG A 92 -3.67 -1.89 19.67
CA ARG A 92 -3.35 -3.30 19.86
C ARG A 92 -2.23 -3.80 18.92
N GLN A 93 -1.75 -2.95 18.02
CA GLN A 93 -0.78 -3.26 16.96
C GLN A 93 -1.09 -4.58 16.21
N GLN A 94 -2.35 -4.79 15.86
CA GLN A 94 -2.82 -6.03 15.23
C GLN A 94 -3.86 -5.74 14.14
N MET A 95 -4.13 -6.74 13.31
CA MET A 95 -5.28 -6.71 12.39
C MET A 95 -6.55 -7.11 13.15
N ASP A 96 -7.53 -6.22 13.15
CA ASP A 96 -8.88 -6.51 13.64
C ASP A 96 -9.72 -7.08 12.49
N TYR A 97 -10.37 -8.21 12.75
CA TYR A 97 -11.22 -8.92 11.80
C TYR A 97 -12.70 -8.81 12.17
N ILE A 98 -13.51 -8.40 11.20
CA ILE A 98 -14.96 -8.37 11.31
C ILE A 98 -15.52 -9.70 10.79
N CYS A 99 -15.98 -10.53 11.73
CA CYS A 99 -16.58 -11.82 11.45
C CYS A 99 -17.75 -11.70 10.46
N GLY A 100 -17.76 -12.58 9.46
CA GLY A 100 -18.89 -12.72 8.55
C GLY A 100 -19.69 -13.99 8.80
N GLN A 101 -20.58 -14.29 7.86
CA GLN A 101 -21.49 -15.42 7.92
C GLN A 101 -20.79 -16.77 7.74
N TYR A 102 -19.62 -16.79 7.09
CA TYR A 102 -18.91 -18.03 6.72
C TYR A 102 -17.60 -18.20 7.49
N PHE A 103 -17.54 -17.66 8.71
CA PHE A 103 -16.45 -17.99 9.64
C PHE A 103 -16.50 -19.48 10.00
N PRO A 104 -15.36 -20.19 10.09
CA PRO A 104 -13.97 -19.72 9.97
C PRO A 104 -13.40 -19.64 8.55
N THR A 105 -14.14 -20.11 7.55
CA THR A 105 -13.68 -20.29 6.16
C THR A 105 -13.23 -19.00 5.49
N GLU A 106 -13.88 -17.88 5.77
CA GLU A 106 -13.53 -16.58 5.17
C GLU A 106 -12.42 -15.80 5.91
N TYR A 107 -11.88 -16.33 7.02
CA TYR A 107 -10.91 -15.63 7.86
C TYR A 107 -9.63 -15.27 7.11
N GLN A 108 -8.97 -16.26 6.50
CA GLN A 108 -7.76 -16.03 5.71
C GLN A 108 -8.07 -15.43 4.34
N TYR A 109 -9.30 -15.62 3.83
CA TYR A 109 -9.74 -14.96 2.62
C TYR A 109 -9.79 -13.43 2.80
N ALA A 110 -10.16 -12.93 3.98
CA ALA A 110 -10.12 -11.49 4.27
C ALA A 110 -8.71 -10.91 4.14
N LEU A 111 -7.69 -11.62 4.64
CA LEU A 111 -6.30 -11.19 4.47
C LEU A 111 -5.85 -11.27 3.01
N ARG A 112 -6.23 -12.33 2.29
CA ARG A 112 -5.95 -12.45 0.87
C ARG A 112 -6.49 -11.26 0.08
N GLN A 113 -7.73 -10.85 0.34
CA GLN A 113 -8.34 -9.69 -0.31
C GLN A 113 -7.56 -8.39 -0.03
N LEU A 114 -7.03 -8.23 1.18
CA LEU A 114 -6.19 -7.07 1.53
C LEU A 114 -4.90 -7.06 0.70
N ILE A 115 -4.21 -8.20 0.62
CA ILE A 115 -2.97 -8.35 -0.17
C ILE A 115 -3.23 -8.11 -1.66
N GLU A 116 -4.30 -8.70 -2.21
CA GLU A 116 -4.69 -8.50 -3.62
C GLU A 116 -5.05 -7.03 -3.90
N GLU A 117 -5.70 -6.33 -2.95
CA GLU A 117 -6.00 -4.90 -3.09
C GLU A 117 -4.71 -4.06 -3.10
N ILE A 118 -3.76 -4.34 -2.21
CA ILE A 118 -2.44 -3.68 -2.19
C ILE A 118 -1.75 -3.88 -3.55
N GLN A 119 -1.67 -5.12 -4.04
CA GLN A 119 -1.07 -5.44 -5.34
C GLN A 119 -1.77 -4.71 -6.49
N PHE A 120 -3.10 -4.64 -6.47
CA PHE A 120 -3.88 -3.93 -7.47
C PHE A 120 -3.60 -2.42 -7.48
N LYS A 121 -3.49 -1.77 -6.30
CA LYS A 121 -3.11 -0.36 -6.21
C LYS A 121 -1.69 -0.13 -6.72
N ILE A 122 -0.74 -0.98 -6.37
CA ILE A 122 0.64 -0.91 -6.88
C ILE A 122 0.67 -1.03 -8.40
N GLU A 123 -0.05 -2.01 -8.97
CA GLU A 123 -0.13 -2.19 -10.42
C GLU A 123 -0.79 -0.98 -11.11
N THR A 124 -1.80 -0.39 -10.48
CA THR A 124 -2.43 0.85 -10.96
C THR A 124 -1.45 2.02 -10.93
N ASN A 125 -0.65 2.15 -9.87
CA ASN A 125 0.40 3.16 -9.77
C ASN A 125 1.48 2.93 -10.86
N LYS A 126 1.92 1.68 -11.06
CA LYS A 126 2.84 1.27 -12.14
C LYS A 126 2.34 1.63 -13.53
N ARG A 127 1.05 1.42 -13.80
CA ARG A 127 0.46 1.81 -15.09
C ARG A 127 0.46 3.32 -15.26
N LYS A 128 0.02 4.06 -14.24
CA LYS A 128 0.11 5.53 -14.24
C LYS A 128 1.55 6.00 -14.48
N PHE A 129 2.55 5.34 -13.88
CA PHE A 129 3.97 5.62 -14.16
C PHE A 129 4.40 5.30 -15.58
N SER A 130 3.95 4.18 -16.16
CA SER A 130 4.31 3.82 -17.54
C SER A 130 3.74 4.82 -18.57
N GLU A 131 2.69 5.55 -18.19
CA GLU A 131 2.12 6.66 -18.96
C GLU A 131 2.92 7.97 -18.79
N ILE A 132 3.74 8.09 -17.73
CA ILE A 132 4.71 9.16 -17.55
C ILE A 132 5.86 8.93 -18.52
N ARG A 133 5.80 9.57 -19.69
CA ARG A 133 6.85 9.45 -20.71
C ARG A 133 7.91 10.53 -20.63
N GLU A 134 7.54 11.74 -20.22
CA GLU A 134 8.40 12.90 -20.31
C GLU A 134 8.16 13.87 -19.15
N VAL A 135 9.25 14.25 -18.48
CA VAL A 135 9.26 15.29 -17.47
C VAL A 135 10.11 16.47 -17.95
N LYS A 136 9.53 17.68 -17.98
CA LYS A 136 10.27 18.93 -18.25
C LYS A 136 10.64 19.62 -16.93
N PRO A 137 11.93 19.66 -16.55
CA PRO A 137 12.35 20.42 -15.39
C PRO A 137 12.29 21.93 -15.67
N PHE A 138 11.84 22.71 -14.69
CA PHE A 138 12.02 24.15 -14.66
C PHE A 138 12.30 24.60 -13.23
N ARG A 139 12.97 25.75 -13.08
CA ARG A 139 13.27 26.33 -11.77
C ARG A 139 12.26 27.41 -11.44
N THR A 140 11.70 27.34 -10.23
CA THR A 140 10.95 28.44 -9.61
C THR A 140 11.43 28.57 -8.16
N GLY A 141 11.74 29.79 -7.70
CA GLY A 141 12.15 30.01 -6.30
C GLY A 141 13.42 29.30 -5.81
N GLY A 142 14.18 28.63 -6.68
CA GLY A 142 15.34 27.80 -6.29
C GLY A 142 15.08 26.30 -6.25
N GLU A 143 13.82 25.88 -6.45
CA GLU A 143 13.39 24.48 -6.43
C GLU A 143 13.33 23.90 -7.86
N PHE A 144 13.55 22.59 -7.98
CA PHE A 144 13.33 21.85 -9.22
C PHE A 144 11.88 21.40 -9.28
N VAL A 145 11.13 21.99 -10.21
CA VAL A 145 9.76 21.59 -10.50
C VAL A 145 9.75 20.88 -11.85
N ALA A 146 8.82 19.96 -12.02
CA ALA A 146 8.74 19.11 -13.18
C ALA A 146 7.31 19.14 -13.75
N ILE A 147 7.16 19.08 -15.07
CA ILE A 147 5.85 18.97 -15.72
C ILE A 147 5.80 17.62 -16.40
N THR A 148 4.79 16.82 -16.06
CA THR A 148 4.55 15.53 -16.69
C THR A 148 3.66 15.72 -17.90
N LEU A 149 4.11 15.26 -19.08
CA LEU A 149 3.29 15.22 -20.29
C LEU A 149 2.66 13.82 -20.41
N HIS A 150 1.33 13.73 -20.26
CA HIS A 150 0.59 12.51 -20.60
C HIS A 150 0.56 12.30 -22.13
N THR A 151 0.25 11.07 -22.54
CA THR A 151 0.02 10.68 -23.94
C THR A 151 -1.16 11.41 -24.60
N ASN A 152 -2.05 12.01 -23.81
CA ASN A 152 -3.10 12.89 -24.30
C ASN A 152 -2.73 14.35 -23.99
N PRO A 153 -2.49 15.21 -25.00
CA PRO A 153 -2.13 16.62 -24.80
C PRO A 153 -3.17 17.45 -24.04
N GLU A 154 -4.39 16.92 -23.84
CA GLU A 154 -5.43 17.58 -23.05
C GLU A 154 -5.36 17.32 -21.54
N ASN A 155 -4.52 16.38 -21.07
CA ASN A 155 -4.39 16.03 -19.65
C ASN A 155 -2.95 16.25 -19.16
N GLU A 156 -2.50 17.50 -19.13
CA GLU A 156 -1.24 17.84 -18.45
C GLU A 156 -1.42 17.77 -16.93
N MET A 157 -0.53 17.08 -16.23
CA MET A 157 -0.51 17.03 -14.76
C MET A 157 0.80 17.60 -14.24
N PHE A 158 0.69 18.64 -13.42
CA PHE A 158 1.81 19.24 -12.73
C PHE A 158 2.23 18.34 -11.58
N VAL A 159 3.53 18.00 -11.54
CA VAL A 159 4.09 17.15 -10.50
C VAL A 159 5.45 17.72 -10.07
N ILE A 160 5.55 18.16 -8.83
CA ILE A 160 6.84 18.61 -8.29
C ILE A 160 7.70 17.36 -8.04
N VAL A 161 8.94 17.37 -8.51
CA VAL A 161 9.89 16.27 -8.28
C VAL A 161 10.92 16.76 -7.28
N CYS A 162 10.72 16.39 -6.03
CA CYS A 162 11.65 16.67 -4.95
C CYS A 162 12.66 15.52 -4.82
N PRO A 163 13.93 15.77 -4.50
CA PRO A 163 14.82 14.70 -4.06
C PRO A 163 14.30 14.11 -2.75
N ASP A 164 14.38 12.79 -2.60
CA ASP A 164 14.23 12.17 -1.30
C ASP A 164 15.54 12.36 -0.51
N TRP A 165 15.51 13.25 0.48
CA TRP A 165 16.68 13.62 1.27
C TRP A 165 17.23 12.49 2.14
N GLU A 166 16.42 11.46 2.40
CA GLU A 166 16.84 10.26 3.14
C GLU A 166 17.43 9.20 2.21
N ASP A 167 17.11 9.25 0.90
CA ASP A 167 17.44 8.21 -0.07
C ASP A 167 17.62 8.77 -1.49
N ASN A 168 18.88 9.05 -1.84
CA ASN A 168 19.27 9.62 -3.13
C ASN A 168 18.97 8.73 -4.35
N THR A 169 18.49 7.49 -4.17
CA THR A 169 18.05 6.64 -5.29
C THR A 169 16.60 6.91 -5.71
N ASN A 170 15.87 7.67 -4.90
CA ASN A 170 14.45 7.95 -5.06
C ASN A 170 14.17 9.46 -5.14
N ALA A 171 13.04 9.79 -5.75
CA ALA A 171 12.44 11.11 -5.78
C ALA A 171 11.06 11.07 -5.12
N ILE A 172 10.63 12.18 -4.56
CA ILE A 172 9.25 12.41 -4.12
C ILE A 172 8.52 13.17 -5.22
N LEU A 173 7.46 12.58 -5.74
CA LEU A 173 6.52 13.20 -6.67
C LEU A 173 5.38 13.82 -5.88
N GLU A 174 5.26 15.15 -5.87
CA GLU A 174 4.12 15.85 -5.28
C GLU A 174 3.14 16.27 -6.36
N PHE A 175 1.90 15.84 -6.22
CA PHE A 175 0.82 16.12 -7.15
C PHE A 175 0.06 17.37 -6.72
N SER A 176 -0.60 18.05 -7.67
CA SER A 176 -1.36 19.28 -7.40
C SER A 176 -2.51 19.12 -6.40
N ASN A 177 -2.96 17.90 -6.14
CA ASN A 177 -3.97 17.58 -5.13
C ASN A 177 -3.38 17.40 -3.71
N GLY A 178 -2.07 17.59 -3.53
CA GLY A 178 -1.36 17.41 -2.26
C GLY A 178 -0.94 15.97 -1.97
N ASP A 179 -1.18 15.02 -2.88
CA ASP A 179 -0.62 13.69 -2.76
C ASP A 179 0.89 13.72 -2.99
N ALA A 180 1.62 12.90 -2.24
CA ALA A 180 3.05 12.68 -2.46
C ALA A 180 3.33 11.18 -2.62
N MET A 181 4.32 10.86 -3.45
CA MET A 181 4.69 9.48 -3.72
C MET A 181 6.19 9.34 -3.96
N LYS A 182 6.82 8.39 -3.27
CA LYS A 182 8.23 8.05 -3.46
C LYS A 182 8.38 7.16 -4.69
N VAL A 183 9.33 7.48 -5.58
CA VAL A 183 9.59 6.73 -6.81
C VAL A 183 11.10 6.60 -7.08
N PRO A 184 11.58 5.48 -7.62
CA PRO A 184 12.97 5.39 -8.06
C PRO A 184 13.26 6.36 -9.19
N TYR A 185 14.41 7.03 -9.15
CA TYR A 185 14.84 7.93 -10.24
C TYR A 185 14.91 7.21 -11.60
N SER A 186 15.22 5.92 -11.61
CA SER A 186 15.25 5.08 -12.81
C SER A 186 13.91 4.98 -13.53
N TYR A 187 12.81 5.33 -12.87
CA TYR A 187 11.47 5.32 -13.42
C TYR A 187 11.09 6.67 -14.06
N ILE A 188 11.90 7.71 -13.85
CA ILE A 188 11.67 9.06 -14.40
C ILE A 188 12.44 9.23 -15.71
N LYS A 189 11.71 9.50 -16.80
CA LYS A 189 12.29 9.79 -18.12
C LYS A 189 12.36 11.30 -18.38
N TRP A 190 13.59 11.81 -18.49
CA TRP A 190 13.89 13.23 -18.71
C TRP A 190 14.00 13.56 -20.21
N LYS A 191 13.41 14.68 -20.66
CA LYS A 191 13.37 15.07 -22.09
C LYS A 191 14.59 15.90 -22.59
N ARG A 192 15.73 15.94 -21.87
CA ARG A 192 16.99 16.74 -22.14
C ARG A 192 16.90 18.26 -21.92
N ASP A 193 17.95 19.05 -21.65
CA ASP A 193 19.41 18.86 -21.40
C ASP A 193 19.89 19.97 -20.41
N LEU A 194 19.51 19.92 -19.13
CA LEU A 194 20.19 20.70 -18.08
C LEU A 194 20.08 19.90 -16.78
N LEU A 195 21.15 19.17 -16.46
CA LEU A 195 21.29 18.54 -15.15
C LEU A 195 21.54 19.63 -14.09
N PRO A 196 21.15 19.40 -12.82
CA PRO A 196 21.40 20.32 -11.72
C PRO A 196 22.86 20.73 -11.51
N SER A 197 23.80 19.98 -12.08
CA SER A 197 25.25 20.18 -12.01
C SER A 197 25.80 21.19 -13.03
N GLU A 198 24.99 21.73 -13.94
CA GLU A 198 25.46 22.67 -14.97
C GLU A 198 25.07 24.12 -14.62
N LYS A 199 25.71 24.66 -13.58
CA LYS A 199 26.10 26.08 -13.47
C LYS A 199 27.36 26.21 -12.61
#